data_AF-A0AAW0YKZ6-F1
#
_entry.id   AF-A0AAW0YKZ6-F1
#
_cell.length_a   1.000
_cell.length_b   1.000
_cell.length_c   1.000
_cell.angle_alpha   90.00
_cell.angle_beta   90.00
_cell.angle_gamma   90.00
#
_symmetry.space_group_name_H-M   'P 1'
#
loop_
_entity.id
_entity.type
_entity.pdbx_description
1 polymer ?
#
loop_
_entity_poly.entity_id
_entity_poly.type
_entity_poly.pdbx_seq_one_letter_code
_entity_poly.pdbx_strand_id
1 'polypeptide(L)'
;MIRRQSTSHLGRTTGAGLMVGYIIVFLLVVWNYLKIVITSPGYARDSIPRSSPPAATDYIPYQFPVHPPKPSVQFDAGPDPSQLAPVANIANAAMTHLHAQSSSTTLAASSIPLAGDLYQVLSICLGGAASARLSNPIGHIIAVTAGHVFCSLIFFINFTSWASIYWFYVLITLIVVAARTSNSDGQIIALIAVSALFGLFSALMLSTHINLILTGKTTVESFKARDQQEQEDRILQKEYGYFWHNQEKRKVRRRWKEEWGGSPVDARWRHGSSRHMWEQEMGKGWLGWICRPLGDGLHFRSNPHFGPHGEWLMKKDWPRGK
;
A
#
# COMPACT_ATOMS: atom_id res chain seq x y z
N MET A 1 47.12 32.50 27.48
CA MET A 1 45.65 32.59 27.48
C MET A 1 45.18 32.70 26.03
N ILE A 2 44.87 31.57 25.37
CA ILE A 2 44.57 31.53 23.92
C ILE A 2 43.06 31.66 23.74
N ARG A 3 42.59 32.86 23.38
CA ARG A 3 41.25 33.02 22.80
C ARG A 3 41.32 32.56 21.35
N ARG A 4 41.00 31.29 21.09
CA ARG A 4 40.70 30.79 19.74
C ARG A 4 39.46 31.54 19.26
N GLN A 5 39.65 32.60 18.48
CA GLN A 5 38.57 33.16 17.68
C GLN A 5 38.26 32.15 16.57
N SER A 6 37.16 31.43 16.73
CA SER A 6 36.61 30.59 15.67
C SER A 6 36.19 31.48 14.51
N THR A 7 37.03 31.56 13.47
CA THR A 7 36.72 32.21 12.19
C THR A 7 35.80 31.31 11.35
N SER A 8 34.71 30.82 11.95
CA SER A 8 33.66 30.16 11.19
C SER A 8 33.01 31.24 10.32
N HIS A 9 33.45 31.31 9.07
CA HIS A 9 33.12 32.35 8.08
C HIS A 9 31.66 32.29 7.60
N LEU A 10 30.82 31.45 8.23
CA LEU A 10 29.38 31.42 8.00
C LEU A 10 28.77 32.63 8.71
N GLY A 11 28.34 33.63 7.93
CA GLY A 11 27.73 34.83 8.47
C GLY A 11 26.60 34.48 9.45
N ARG A 12 26.54 35.18 10.60
CA ARG A 12 25.49 34.98 11.61
C ARG A 12 24.09 35.02 11.01
N THR A 13 23.90 35.84 9.98
CA THR A 13 22.67 35.97 9.19
C THR A 13 22.31 34.67 8.47
N THR A 14 23.27 34.01 7.81
CA THR A 14 23.07 32.70 7.16
C THR A 14 22.72 31.62 8.17
N GLY A 15 23.44 31.58 9.30
CA GLY A 15 23.16 30.62 10.36
C GLY A 15 21.75 30.78 10.95
N ALA A 16 21.32 32.03 11.20
CA ALA A 16 19.97 32.32 11.68
C ALA A 16 18.89 31.90 10.67
N GLY A 17 19.09 32.18 9.37
CA GLY A 17 18.15 31.78 8.32
C GLY A 17 17.99 30.26 8.23
N LEU A 18 19.09 29.51 8.33
CA LEU A 18 19.06 28.04 8.34
C LEU A 18 18.34 27.50 9.58
N MET A 19 18.57 28.09 10.76
CA MET A 19 17.89 27.70 12.00
C MET A 19 16.38 27.94 11.93
N VAL A 20 15.94 29.08 11.38
CA VAL A 20 14.51 29.37 11.22
C VAL A 20 13.86 28.38 10.26
N GLY A 21 14.47 28.14 9.09
CA GLY A 21 13.98 27.15 8.12
C GLY A 21 13.88 25.74 8.72
N TYR A 22 14.92 25.33 9.44
CA TYR A 22 14.96 24.06 10.17
C TYR A 22 13.79 23.92 11.16
N ILE A 23 13.56 24.93 12.01
CA ILE A 23 12.49 24.91 13.02
C ILE A 23 11.12 24.79 12.36
N ILE A 24 10.85 25.56 11.30
CA ILE A 24 9.55 25.52 10.60
C ILE A 24 9.29 24.13 10.04
N VAL A 25 10.26 23.55 9.31
CA VAL A 25 10.09 22.23 8.70
C VAL A 25 9.98 21.15 9.79
N PHE A 26 10.78 21.24 10.85
CA PHE A 26 10.72 20.32 11.98
C PHE A 26 9.34 20.34 12.66
N LEU A 27 8.78 21.52 12.92
CA LEU A 27 7.43 21.66 13.51
C LEU A 27 6.35 21.06 12.61
N LEU A 28 6.45 21.21 11.28
CA LEU A 28 5.54 20.57 10.34
C LEU A 28 5.65 19.03 10.42
N VAL A 29 6.85 18.48 10.51
CA VAL A 29 7.05 17.03 10.66
C VAL A 29 6.47 16.53 11.98
N VAL A 30 6.79 17.19 13.10
CA VAL A 30 6.28 16.82 14.43
C VAL A 30 4.76 16.92 14.49
N TRP A 31 4.17 17.96 13.90
CA TRP A 31 2.72 18.13 13.84
C TRP A 31 2.03 17.01 13.05
N ASN A 32 2.57 16.65 11.88
CA ASN A 32 2.03 15.54 11.09
C ASN A 32 2.18 14.19 11.82
N TYR A 33 3.32 13.98 12.48
CA TYR A 33 3.54 12.79 13.30
C TYR A 33 2.54 12.72 14.46
N LEU A 34 2.34 13.83 15.17
CA LEU A 34 1.37 13.91 16.26
C LEU A 34 -0.05 13.60 15.76
N LYS A 35 -0.44 14.10 14.58
CA LYS A 35 -1.72 13.74 13.95
C LYS A 35 -1.84 12.24 13.68
N ILE A 36 -0.78 11.59 13.20
CA ILE A 36 -0.78 10.13 12.96
C ILE A 36 -0.95 9.36 14.28
N VAL A 37 -0.27 9.79 15.35
CA VAL A 37 -0.34 9.12 16.65
C VAL A 37 -1.72 9.31 17.31
N ILE A 38 -2.28 10.52 17.24
CA ILE A 38 -3.59 10.82 17.83
C ILE A 38 -4.72 10.22 17.01
N THR A 39 -4.58 10.13 15.69
CA THR A 39 -5.59 9.54 14.81
C THR A 39 -5.41 8.03 14.79
N SER A 40 -6.11 7.31 15.67
CA SER A 40 -6.07 5.86 15.71
C SER A 40 -6.37 5.27 14.32
N PRO A 41 -5.62 4.26 13.85
CA PRO A 41 -5.92 3.58 12.61
C PRO A 41 -7.29 2.91 12.79
N GLY A 42 -8.32 3.41 12.11
CA GLY A 42 -9.63 2.75 12.16
C GLY A 42 -9.49 1.27 11.78
N TYR A 43 -10.14 0.37 12.51
CA TYR A 43 -10.12 -1.04 12.14
C TYR A 43 -11.20 -1.32 11.10
N ALA A 44 -10.78 -1.65 9.88
CA ALA A 44 -11.72 -2.03 8.80
C ALA A 44 -12.62 -3.22 9.19
N ARG A 45 -12.15 -4.09 10.10
CA ARG A 45 -12.93 -5.23 10.65
C ARG A 45 -14.21 -4.79 11.36
N ASP A 46 -14.24 -3.58 11.89
CA ASP A 46 -15.38 -3.09 12.68
C ASP A 46 -16.42 -2.38 11.80
N SER A 47 -16.07 -2.07 10.54
CA SER A 47 -16.93 -1.32 9.62
C SER A 47 -17.58 -2.18 8.53
N ILE A 48 -17.06 -3.39 8.26
CA ILE A 48 -17.65 -4.30 7.29
C ILE A 48 -18.64 -5.21 8.02
N PRO A 49 -19.94 -5.18 7.70
CA PRO A 49 -20.89 -6.16 8.21
C PRO A 49 -20.34 -7.55 7.89
N ARG A 50 -20.10 -8.36 8.93
CA ARG A 50 -19.62 -9.72 8.72
C ARG A 50 -20.69 -10.45 7.92
N SER A 51 -20.35 -10.89 6.71
CA SER A 51 -21.21 -11.82 5.99
C SER A 51 -21.40 -13.07 6.85
N SER A 52 -22.57 -13.70 6.75
CA SER A 52 -22.73 -15.04 7.29
C SER A 52 -21.58 -15.93 6.76
N PRO A 53 -21.05 -16.86 7.58
CA PRO A 53 -20.09 -17.83 7.09
C PRO A 53 -20.63 -18.46 5.80
N PRO A 54 -19.82 -18.61 4.74
CA PRO A 54 -20.28 -19.26 3.52
C PRO A 54 -20.83 -20.64 3.90
N ALA A 55 -22.04 -20.97 3.44
CA ALA A 55 -22.60 -22.27 3.72
C ALA A 55 -21.70 -23.33 3.08
N ALA A 56 -21.53 -24.49 3.72
CA ALA A 56 -20.71 -25.57 3.16
C ALA A 56 -21.20 -26.00 1.76
N THR A 57 -22.47 -25.76 1.44
CA THR A 57 -23.09 -26.00 0.14
C THR A 57 -22.78 -24.94 -0.92
N ASP A 58 -22.33 -23.74 -0.54
CA ASP A 58 -21.98 -22.66 -1.47
C ASP A 58 -20.58 -22.82 -2.05
N TYR A 59 -19.77 -23.72 -1.48
CA TYR A 59 -18.59 -24.21 -2.17
C TYR A 59 -19.04 -25.05 -3.35
N ILE A 60 -19.25 -24.41 -4.50
CA ILE A 60 -19.24 -25.11 -5.78
C ILE A 60 -17.78 -25.56 -5.93
N PRO A 61 -17.45 -26.86 -5.79
CA PRO A 61 -16.12 -27.32 -6.09
C PRO A 61 -15.82 -26.86 -7.51
N TYR A 62 -14.68 -26.20 -7.71
CA TYR A 62 -14.28 -25.66 -9.01
C TYR A 62 -14.43 -26.78 -10.04
N GLN A 63 -15.55 -26.75 -10.79
CA GLN A 63 -15.78 -27.70 -11.85
C GLN A 63 -14.84 -27.23 -12.94
N PHE A 64 -13.69 -27.91 -13.05
CA PHE A 64 -12.85 -27.76 -14.23
C PHE A 64 -13.78 -27.82 -15.43
N PRO A 65 -13.78 -26.81 -16.32
CA PRO A 65 -14.50 -26.92 -17.57
C PRO A 65 -14.13 -28.26 -18.16
N VAL A 66 -15.09 -29.17 -18.24
CA VAL A 66 -14.91 -30.41 -18.99
C VAL A 66 -14.79 -29.91 -20.42
N HIS A 67 -13.56 -29.61 -20.84
CA HIS A 67 -13.30 -29.28 -22.22
C HIS A 67 -13.87 -30.46 -23.01
N PRO A 68 -14.79 -30.22 -23.96
CA PRO A 68 -15.15 -31.27 -24.90
C PRO A 68 -13.81 -31.80 -25.43
N PRO A 69 -13.61 -33.13 -25.44
CA PRO A 69 -12.32 -33.71 -25.81
C PRO A 69 -11.88 -33.04 -27.10
N LYS A 70 -10.78 -32.27 -27.03
CA LYS A 70 -10.17 -31.73 -28.25
C LYS A 70 -10.02 -32.94 -29.17
N PRO A 71 -10.52 -32.90 -30.42
CA PRO A 71 -10.28 -33.97 -31.37
C PRO A 71 -8.78 -34.25 -31.31
N SER A 72 -8.45 -35.46 -30.92
CA SER A 72 -7.09 -35.89 -30.64
C SER A 72 -6.25 -35.56 -31.85
N VAL A 73 -5.51 -34.46 -31.78
CA VAL A 73 -4.33 -34.30 -32.61
C VAL A 73 -3.46 -35.44 -32.17
N GLN A 74 -3.34 -36.44 -33.04
CA GLN A 74 -2.55 -37.65 -32.86
C GLN A 74 -1.09 -37.21 -32.66
N PHE A 75 -0.76 -36.93 -31.40
CA PHE A 75 0.58 -36.64 -30.96
C PHE A 75 1.31 -37.97 -31.01
N ASP A 76 2.31 -38.07 -31.87
CA ASP A 76 3.27 -39.17 -31.86
C ASP A 76 3.74 -39.41 -30.42
N ALA A 77 3.68 -40.68 -30.04
CA ALA A 77 3.88 -41.16 -28.68
C ALA A 77 5.24 -40.73 -28.13
N GLY A 78 5.25 -39.57 -27.47
CA GLY A 78 6.30 -39.20 -26.54
C GLY A 78 6.33 -40.20 -25.38
N PRO A 79 7.50 -40.34 -24.72
CA PRO A 79 7.72 -41.36 -23.70
C PRO A 79 6.69 -41.27 -22.57
N ASP A 80 6.22 -42.46 -22.17
CA ASP A 80 5.14 -42.71 -21.22
C ASP A 80 5.33 -41.89 -19.91
N PRO A 81 4.35 -41.04 -19.52
CA PRO A 81 4.43 -40.20 -18.31
C PRO A 81 4.58 -41.00 -17.00
N SER A 82 4.44 -42.32 -17.04
CA SER A 82 4.76 -43.23 -15.93
C SER A 82 6.24 -43.19 -15.51
N GLN A 83 7.17 -42.80 -16.39
CA GLN A 83 8.60 -42.70 -16.08
C GLN A 83 9.00 -41.42 -15.32
N LEU A 84 8.13 -40.40 -15.23
CA LEU A 84 8.40 -39.14 -14.54
C LEU A 84 7.78 -39.05 -13.13
N ALA A 85 6.99 -40.06 -12.74
CA ALA A 85 6.34 -40.14 -11.43
C ALA A 85 7.30 -40.16 -10.21
N PRO A 86 8.52 -40.73 -10.26
CA PRO A 86 9.38 -40.76 -9.07
C PRO A 86 9.87 -39.37 -8.64
N VAL A 87 10.03 -38.42 -9.57
CA VAL A 87 10.61 -37.10 -9.29
C VAL A 87 9.61 -36.15 -8.63
N ALA A 88 8.32 -36.25 -8.99
CA ALA A 88 7.27 -35.40 -8.43
C ALA A 88 6.98 -35.73 -6.95
N ASN A 89 7.11 -37.00 -6.55
CA ASN A 89 6.95 -37.41 -5.14
C ASN A 89 8.12 -36.96 -4.26
N ILE A 90 9.34 -36.91 -4.78
CA ILE A 90 10.53 -36.44 -4.03
C ILE A 90 10.44 -34.91 -3.80
N ALA A 91 9.95 -34.16 -4.78
CA ALA A 91 9.78 -32.71 -4.64
C ALA A 91 8.71 -32.32 -3.61
N ASN A 92 7.59 -33.04 -3.55
CA ASN A 92 6.53 -32.78 -2.57
C ASN A 92 6.93 -33.21 -1.13
N ALA A 93 7.73 -34.27 -0.99
CA ALA A 93 8.27 -34.68 0.32
C ALA A 93 9.31 -33.68 0.86
N ALA A 94 10.14 -33.08 -0.01
CA ALA A 94 11.10 -32.06 0.41
C ALA A 94 10.42 -30.73 0.82
N MET A 95 9.35 -30.34 0.12
CA MET A 95 8.65 -29.08 0.38
C MET A 95 7.84 -29.10 1.69
N THR A 96 7.28 -30.26 2.05
CA THR A 96 6.57 -30.45 3.33
C THR A 96 7.54 -30.45 4.53
N HIS A 97 8.76 -30.96 4.35
CA HIS A 97 9.78 -30.96 5.40
C HIS A 97 10.34 -29.55 5.71
N LEU A 98 10.45 -28.68 4.69
CA LEU A 98 10.88 -27.28 4.88
C LEU A 98 9.82 -26.42 5.60
N HIS A 99 8.53 -26.71 5.39
CA HIS A 99 7.45 -26.01 6.08
C HIS A 99 7.32 -26.40 7.57
N ALA A 100 7.73 -27.62 7.93
CA ALA A 100 7.74 -28.07 9.32
C ALA A 100 8.88 -27.45 10.15
N GLN A 101 10.02 -27.08 9.53
CA GLN A 101 11.16 -26.49 10.24
C GLN A 101 11.03 -24.97 10.48
N SER A 102 10.19 -24.25 9.73
CA SER A 102 10.05 -22.79 9.85
C SER A 102 9.10 -22.31 10.96
N SER A 103 8.45 -23.23 11.69
CA SER A 103 7.44 -22.90 12.71
C SER A 103 7.99 -22.83 14.16
N SER A 104 9.31 -22.91 14.34
CA SER A 104 9.95 -23.00 15.67
C SER A 104 10.84 -21.79 16.00
N THR A 105 10.29 -20.58 15.96
CA THR A 105 10.90 -19.39 16.58
C THR A 105 9.83 -18.55 17.27
N THR A 106 9.28 -19.11 18.35
CA THR A 106 8.47 -18.38 19.33
C THR A 106 9.42 -17.52 20.18
N LEU A 107 9.62 -16.27 19.77
CA LEU A 107 10.19 -15.24 20.65
C LEU A 107 9.14 -14.87 21.71
N ALA A 108 9.46 -15.14 22.96
CA ALA A 108 8.69 -14.72 24.13
C ALA A 108 8.65 -13.18 24.20
N ALA A 109 7.53 -12.59 23.78
CA ALA A 109 7.24 -11.18 24.00
C ALA A 109 6.74 -11.01 25.44
N SER A 110 7.59 -10.44 26.29
CA SER A 110 7.26 -10.00 27.64
C SER A 110 6.16 -8.92 27.57
N SER A 111 5.03 -9.18 28.22
CA SER A 111 3.92 -8.26 28.42
C SER A 111 4.33 -7.12 29.36
N ILE A 112 4.38 -5.90 28.82
CA ILE A 112 4.41 -4.66 29.62
C ILE A 112 2.97 -4.17 29.77
N PRO A 113 2.40 -4.10 30.98
CA PRO A 113 1.04 -3.59 31.19
C PRO A 113 1.09 -2.08 31.38
N LEU A 114 0.69 -1.28 30.37
CA LEU A 114 0.63 0.18 30.57
C LEU A 114 -0.41 0.94 29.73
N ALA A 115 -1.52 0.31 29.33
CA ALA A 115 -2.54 0.96 28.50
C ALA A 115 -3.99 0.85 29.03
N GLY A 116 -4.20 0.37 30.25
CA GLY A 116 -5.54 0.20 30.83
C GLY A 116 -6.16 1.49 31.40
N ASP A 117 -5.35 2.37 31.99
CA ASP A 117 -5.90 3.42 32.88
C ASP A 117 -6.14 4.78 32.20
N LEU A 118 -5.62 5.02 30.98
CA LEU A 118 -5.84 6.29 30.29
C LEU A 118 -7.20 6.38 29.57
N TYR A 119 -7.82 5.25 29.24
CA TYR A 119 -9.11 5.24 28.55
C TYR A 119 -10.30 5.59 29.46
N GLN A 120 -10.22 5.29 30.77
CA GLN A 120 -11.29 5.67 31.70
C GLN A 120 -11.31 7.16 32.01
N VAL A 121 -10.15 7.82 32.07
CA VAL A 121 -10.08 9.25 32.40
C VAL A 121 -10.57 10.12 31.23
N LEU A 122 -10.35 9.70 29.98
CA LEU A 122 -10.84 10.44 28.82
C LEU A 122 -12.37 10.32 28.62
N SER A 123 -12.98 9.25 29.12
CA SER A 123 -14.44 9.04 29.02
C SER A 123 -15.24 9.93 29.98
N ILE A 124 -14.64 10.33 31.11
CA ILE A 124 -15.32 11.15 32.13
C ILE A 124 -15.39 12.63 31.73
N CYS A 125 -14.44 13.14 30.92
CA CYS A 125 -14.41 14.56 30.54
C CYS A 125 -15.32 14.93 29.36
N LEU A 126 -15.86 13.96 28.61
CA LEU A 126 -16.70 14.20 27.42
C LEU A 126 -18.19 13.86 27.62
N GLY A 127 -18.58 13.42 28.82
CA GLY A 127 -19.95 13.02 29.16
C GLY A 127 -20.80 14.15 29.73
N GLY A 128 -21.20 15.11 28.90
CA GLY A 128 -22.13 16.17 29.30
C GLY A 128 -22.97 16.69 28.15
N ALA A 129 -24.23 16.25 28.11
CA ALA A 129 -25.34 16.73 27.27
C ALA A 129 -25.42 16.23 25.81
N ALA A 130 -26.13 15.12 25.61
CA ALA A 130 -27.19 14.97 24.61
C ALA A 130 -27.74 13.53 24.63
N SER A 131 -28.69 13.25 25.52
CA SER A 131 -29.49 12.01 25.48
C SER A 131 -30.71 12.25 24.59
N ALA A 132 -30.53 12.06 23.28
CA ALA A 132 -31.63 11.99 22.32
C ALA A 132 -31.64 10.60 21.69
N ARG A 133 -32.81 9.92 21.78
CA ARG A 133 -33.09 8.60 21.20
C ARG A 133 -32.74 8.55 19.71
N LEU A 134 -31.60 7.94 19.39
CA LEU A 134 -31.27 7.48 18.04
C LEU A 134 -31.71 6.02 17.92
N SER A 135 -32.74 5.77 17.12
CA SER A 135 -33.34 4.46 16.88
C SER A 135 -32.51 3.51 16.01
N ASN A 136 -31.21 3.77 15.83
CA ASN A 136 -30.29 2.85 15.17
C ASN A 136 -28.82 3.15 15.53
N PRO A 137 -28.37 2.84 16.76
CA PRO A 137 -27.03 3.20 17.22
C PRO A 137 -25.91 2.49 16.44
N ILE A 138 -26.20 1.37 15.79
CA ILE A 138 -25.20 0.54 15.10
C ILE A 138 -24.76 1.18 13.77
N GLY A 139 -25.69 1.78 13.02
CA GLY A 139 -25.35 2.40 11.73
C GLY A 139 -24.48 3.66 11.87
N HIS A 140 -24.65 4.40 12.97
CA HIS A 140 -23.89 5.64 13.20
C HIS A 140 -22.44 5.37 13.64
N ILE A 141 -22.18 4.27 14.37
CA ILE A 141 -20.83 3.91 14.81
C ILE A 141 -19.98 3.46 13.61
N ILE A 142 -20.56 2.71 12.68
CA ILE A 142 -19.87 2.19 11.48
C ILE A 142 -19.43 3.31 10.52
N ALA A 143 -20.25 4.35 10.36
CA ALA A 143 -19.92 5.48 9.50
C ALA A 143 -18.77 6.34 10.04
N VAL A 144 -18.62 6.42 11.36
CA VAL A 144 -17.54 7.20 11.98
C VAL A 144 -16.20 6.47 11.82
N THR A 145 -16.16 5.14 11.90
CA THR A 145 -14.90 4.38 11.87
C THR A 145 -14.27 4.23 10.48
N ALA A 146 -15.06 4.11 9.41
CA ALA A 146 -14.54 4.01 8.04
C ALA A 146 -13.87 5.32 7.57
N GLY A 147 -14.44 6.47 7.94
CA GLY A 147 -13.83 7.77 7.69
C GLY A 147 -12.47 7.95 8.37
N HIS A 148 -12.22 7.27 9.50
CA HIS A 148 -10.94 7.37 10.21
C HIS A 148 -9.77 6.70 9.47
N VAL A 149 -9.99 5.57 8.79
CA VAL A 149 -8.93 4.84 8.07
C VAL A 149 -8.39 5.65 6.89
N PHE A 150 -9.29 6.23 6.11
CA PHE A 150 -8.92 7.09 4.99
C PHE A 150 -8.22 8.37 5.44
N CYS A 151 -8.62 8.92 6.60
CA CYS A 151 -7.95 10.05 7.22
C CYS A 151 -6.47 9.74 7.52
N SER A 152 -6.16 8.54 8.02
CA SER A 152 -4.79 8.12 8.33
C SER A 152 -3.86 8.09 7.11
N LEU A 153 -4.35 7.67 5.93
CA LEU A 153 -3.53 7.63 4.71
C LEU A 153 -3.11 9.03 4.26
N ILE A 154 -4.03 10.00 4.25
CA ILE A 154 -3.74 11.39 3.85
C ILE A 154 -2.72 12.01 4.80
N PHE A 155 -2.83 11.75 6.11
CA PHE A 155 -1.82 12.21 7.07
C PHE A 155 -0.47 11.54 6.85
N PHE A 156 -0.45 10.26 6.49
CA PHE A 156 0.78 9.54 6.17
C PHE A 156 1.48 10.11 4.92
N ILE A 157 0.75 10.44 3.85
CA ILE A 157 1.31 11.10 2.66
C ILE A 157 1.91 12.45 3.02
N ASN A 158 1.15 13.28 3.76
CA ASN A 158 1.63 14.59 4.19
C ASN A 158 2.88 14.46 5.06
N PHE A 159 2.87 13.59 6.05
CA PHE A 159 4.03 13.29 6.90
C PHE A 159 5.25 12.89 6.07
N THR A 160 5.10 11.93 5.16
CA THR A 160 6.21 11.42 4.34
C THR A 160 6.74 12.48 3.38
N SER A 161 5.86 13.33 2.83
CA SER A 161 6.23 14.50 2.03
C SER A 161 7.10 15.49 2.82
N TRP A 162 6.62 15.92 3.99
CA TRP A 162 7.37 16.87 4.84
C TRP A 162 8.67 16.27 5.37
N ALA A 163 8.68 14.97 5.71
CA ALA A 163 9.89 14.27 6.11
C ALA A 163 10.93 14.20 4.98
N SER A 164 10.50 13.92 3.74
CA SER A 164 11.39 13.91 2.58
C SER A 164 12.01 15.30 2.35
N ILE A 165 11.18 16.35 2.37
CA ILE A 165 11.65 17.75 2.25
C ILE A 165 12.65 18.08 3.36
N TYR A 166 12.36 17.70 4.60
CA TYR A 166 13.26 17.90 5.74
C TYR A 166 14.62 17.24 5.53
N TRP A 167 14.65 15.97 5.14
CA TRP A 167 15.90 15.24 4.94
C TRP A 167 16.73 15.82 3.79
N PHE A 168 16.09 16.22 2.68
CA PHE A 168 16.80 16.91 1.59
C PHE A 168 17.29 18.29 2.01
N TYR A 169 16.52 19.03 2.81
CA TYR A 169 16.95 20.31 3.35
C TYR A 169 18.20 20.19 4.24
N VAL A 170 18.20 19.21 5.15
CA VAL A 170 19.37 18.89 5.99
C VAL A 170 20.56 18.48 5.12
N LEU A 171 20.34 17.59 4.14
CA LEU A 171 21.38 17.15 3.21
C LEU A 171 22.02 18.32 2.46
N ILE A 172 21.22 19.18 1.83
CA ILE A 172 21.70 20.35 1.08
C ILE A 172 22.47 21.29 2.01
N THR A 173 21.94 21.54 3.21
CA THR A 173 22.60 22.41 4.20
C THR A 173 23.96 21.84 4.61
N LEU A 174 24.05 20.54 4.89
CA LEU A 174 25.29 19.88 5.24
C LEU A 174 26.31 19.88 4.10
N ILE A 175 25.86 19.70 2.85
CA ILE A 175 26.73 19.82 1.67
C ILE A 175 27.29 21.24 1.54
N VAL A 176 26.45 22.26 1.72
CA VAL A 176 26.89 23.67 1.68
C VAL A 176 27.90 23.96 2.78
N VAL A 177 27.68 23.45 4.00
CA VAL A 177 28.62 23.61 5.11
C VAL A 177 29.94 22.90 4.80
N ALA A 178 29.90 21.63 4.38
CA ALA A 178 31.08 20.85 4.04
C ALA A 178 31.91 21.50 2.92
N ALA A 179 31.25 22.04 1.88
CA ALA A 179 31.92 22.73 0.78
C ALA A 179 32.60 24.04 1.19
N ARG A 180 32.22 24.63 2.33
CA ARG A 180 32.80 25.88 2.85
C ARG A 180 33.89 25.64 3.90
N THR A 181 34.03 24.41 4.41
CA THR A 181 35.00 24.06 5.43
C THR A 181 36.12 23.20 4.85
N SER A 182 37.37 23.67 4.91
CA SER A 182 38.54 22.91 4.41
C SER A 182 38.84 21.64 5.21
N ASN A 183 38.44 21.60 6.49
CA ASN A 183 38.59 20.45 7.38
C ASN A 183 37.21 19.91 7.75
N SER A 184 36.56 19.19 6.82
CA SER A 184 35.30 18.52 7.09
C SER A 184 35.54 17.37 8.07
N ASP A 185 35.01 17.48 9.29
CA ASP A 185 35.01 16.41 10.29
C ASP A 185 34.31 15.17 9.71
N GLY A 186 34.81 13.98 10.02
CA GLY A 186 34.16 12.71 9.68
C GLY A 186 32.70 12.66 10.16
N GLN A 187 32.37 13.37 11.23
CA GLN A 187 30.99 13.52 11.70
C GLN A 187 30.06 14.21 10.67
N ILE A 188 30.52 15.28 10.00
CA ILE A 188 29.72 15.98 8.99
C ILE A 188 29.50 15.05 7.78
N ILE A 189 30.54 14.33 7.37
CA ILE A 189 30.46 13.36 6.28
C ILE A 189 29.46 12.25 6.62
N ALA A 190 29.49 11.73 7.86
CA ALA A 190 28.52 10.74 8.32
C ALA A 190 27.08 11.27 8.32
N LEU A 191 26.86 12.52 8.76
CA LEU A 191 25.53 13.16 8.72
C LEU A 191 25.01 13.36 7.29
N ILE A 192 25.89 13.69 6.34
CA ILE A 192 25.54 13.76 4.91
C ILE A 192 25.07 12.39 4.42
N ALA A 193 25.80 11.31 4.73
CA ALA A 193 25.43 9.97 4.31
C ALA A 193 24.08 9.52 4.91
N VAL A 194 23.88 9.75 6.21
CA VAL A 194 22.63 9.38 6.92
C VAL A 194 21.45 10.18 6.37
N SER A 195 21.59 11.50 6.20
CA SER A 195 20.51 12.34 5.65
C SER A 195 20.17 11.98 4.21
N ALA A 196 21.17 11.63 3.37
CA ALA A 196 20.93 11.15 2.01
C ALA A 196 20.14 9.82 2.00
N LEU A 197 20.51 8.86 2.85
CA LEU A 197 19.84 7.57 2.93
C LEU A 197 18.38 7.73 3.37
N PHE A 198 18.11 8.48 4.44
CA PHE A 198 16.75 8.73 4.90
C PHE A 198 15.94 9.57 3.90
N GLY A 199 16.55 10.58 3.28
CA GLY A 199 15.90 11.40 2.26
C GLY A 199 15.46 10.57 1.05
N LEU A 200 16.35 9.71 0.54
CA LEU A 200 16.03 8.80 -0.56
C LEU A 200 14.94 7.79 -0.17
N PHE A 201 15.06 7.17 1.01
CA PHE A 201 14.06 6.22 1.51
C PHE A 201 12.68 6.87 1.63
N SER A 202 12.59 8.05 2.25
CA SER A 202 11.32 8.79 2.37
C SER A 202 10.76 9.19 1.01
N ALA A 203 11.61 9.60 0.06
CA ALA A 203 11.17 9.96 -1.30
C ALA A 203 10.62 8.75 -2.08
N LEU A 204 11.28 7.59 -1.97
CA LEU A 204 10.82 6.35 -2.62
C LEU A 204 9.49 5.87 -2.03
N MET A 205 9.38 5.91 -0.70
CA MET A 205 8.12 5.61 0.00
C MET A 205 7.01 6.54 -0.46
N LEU A 206 7.25 7.87 -0.49
CA LEU A 206 6.29 8.85 -0.99
C LEU A 206 5.88 8.55 -2.44
N SER A 207 6.85 8.27 -3.32
CA SER A 207 6.61 7.97 -4.73
C SER A 207 5.72 6.73 -4.92
N THR A 208 5.99 5.68 -4.15
CA THR A 208 5.20 4.45 -4.20
C THR A 208 3.76 4.71 -3.75
N HIS A 209 3.57 5.46 -2.67
CA HIS A 209 2.22 5.78 -2.21
C HIS A 209 1.46 6.74 -3.15
N ILE A 210 2.14 7.71 -3.75
CA ILE A 210 1.54 8.54 -4.81
C ILE A 210 1.11 7.66 -5.98
N ASN A 211 1.94 6.70 -6.41
CA ASN A 211 1.58 5.77 -7.48
C ASN A 211 0.35 4.93 -7.12
N LEU A 212 0.27 4.43 -5.88
CA LEU A 212 -0.88 3.69 -5.36
C LEU A 212 -2.17 4.55 -5.39
N ILE A 213 -2.11 5.80 -4.93
CA ILE A 213 -3.24 6.74 -4.98
C ILE A 213 -3.66 7.03 -6.42
N LEU A 214 -2.71 7.34 -7.31
CA LEU A 214 -3.00 7.65 -8.71
C LEU A 214 -3.58 6.44 -9.47
N THR A 215 -3.27 5.23 -9.03
CA THR A 215 -3.82 3.99 -9.60
C THR A 215 -5.11 3.53 -8.92
N GLY A 216 -5.52 4.18 -7.82
CA GLY A 216 -6.69 3.81 -7.04
C GLY A 216 -6.54 2.47 -6.32
N LYS A 217 -5.32 2.13 -5.90
CA LYS A 217 -4.99 0.87 -5.24
C LYS A 217 -4.53 1.11 -3.83
N THR A 218 -5.00 0.30 -2.90
CA THR A 218 -4.38 0.17 -1.59
C THR A 218 -3.09 -0.66 -1.68
N THR A 219 -2.20 -0.54 -0.68
CA THR A 219 -0.98 -1.37 -0.62
C THR A 219 -1.32 -2.86 -0.60
N VAL A 220 -2.38 -3.27 0.10
CA VAL A 220 -2.83 -4.67 0.16
C VAL A 220 -3.33 -5.16 -1.21
N GLU A 221 -4.12 -4.34 -1.91
CA GLU A 221 -4.57 -4.65 -3.27
C GLU A 221 -3.40 -4.72 -4.26
N SER A 222 -2.35 -3.91 -4.08
CA SER A 222 -1.17 -4.00 -4.93
C SER A 222 -0.46 -5.35 -4.84
N PHE A 223 -0.46 -5.98 -3.66
CA PHE A 223 0.09 -7.32 -3.48
C PHE A 223 -0.80 -8.39 -4.12
N LYS A 224 -2.13 -8.30 -3.94
CA LYS A 224 -3.07 -9.24 -4.57
C LYS A 224 -2.96 -9.23 -6.10
N ALA A 225 -2.86 -8.05 -6.71
CA ALA A 225 -2.67 -7.91 -8.15
C ALA A 225 -1.39 -8.60 -8.63
N ARG A 226 -0.29 -8.50 -7.85
CA ARG A 226 0.98 -9.15 -8.18
C ARG A 226 0.86 -10.67 -8.05
N ASP A 227 0.27 -11.16 -6.97
CA ASP A 227 0.09 -12.60 -6.74
C ASP A 227 -0.77 -13.24 -7.83
N GLN A 228 -1.82 -12.55 -8.27
CA GLN A 228 -2.62 -12.99 -9.42
C GLN A 228 -1.79 -13.04 -10.71
N GLN A 229 -1.01 -12.00 -11.00
CA GLN A 229 -0.16 -11.98 -12.19
C GLN A 229 0.86 -13.12 -12.16
N GLU A 230 1.43 -13.42 -10.99
CA GLU A 230 2.30 -14.58 -10.79
C GLU A 230 1.57 -15.91 -11.00
N GLN A 231 0.31 -16.03 -10.54
CA GLN A 231 -0.51 -17.23 -10.77
C GLN A 231 -0.83 -17.42 -12.26
N GLU A 232 -1.25 -16.35 -12.95
CA GLU A 232 -1.48 -16.36 -14.40
C GLU A 232 -0.20 -16.75 -15.14
N ASP A 233 0.95 -16.21 -14.73
CA ASP A 233 2.24 -16.53 -15.33
C ASP A 233 2.67 -17.98 -15.09
N ARG A 234 2.39 -18.53 -13.91
CA ARG A 234 2.60 -19.96 -13.60
C ARG A 234 1.72 -20.86 -14.45
N ILE A 235 0.45 -20.50 -14.65
CA ILE A 235 -0.48 -21.25 -15.53
C ILE A 235 0.03 -21.22 -16.97
N LEU A 236 0.36 -20.03 -17.49
CA LEU A 236 0.92 -19.87 -18.83
C LEU A 236 2.27 -20.60 -18.99
N GLN A 237 3.10 -20.63 -17.96
CA GLN A 237 4.36 -21.36 -17.96
C GLN A 237 4.15 -22.88 -17.95
N LYS A 238 3.13 -23.38 -17.25
CA LYS A 238 2.77 -24.80 -17.26
C LYS A 238 2.24 -25.24 -18.62
N GLU A 239 1.43 -24.42 -19.29
CA GLU A 239 0.82 -24.77 -20.58
C GLU A 239 1.78 -24.62 -21.77
N TYR A 240 2.63 -23.58 -21.76
CA TYR A 240 3.51 -23.25 -22.88
C TYR A 240 5.00 -23.53 -22.60
N GLY A 241 5.37 -24.04 -21.43
CA GLY A 241 6.77 -24.26 -21.05
C GLY A 241 7.57 -22.95 -20.84
N TYR A 242 8.88 -23.07 -20.53
CA TYR A 242 9.70 -21.93 -20.10
C TYR A 242 10.40 -21.18 -21.23
N PHE A 243 11.09 -21.89 -22.14
CA PHE A 243 12.09 -21.28 -23.01
C PHE A 243 11.63 -20.89 -24.43
N TRP A 244 10.70 -21.65 -25.05
CA TRP A 244 10.48 -21.54 -26.51
C TRP A 244 9.12 -20.97 -26.96
N HIS A 245 8.14 -20.84 -26.06
CA HIS A 245 6.77 -20.41 -26.43
C HIS A 245 6.41 -18.99 -25.95
N ASN A 246 7.40 -18.11 -25.81
CA ASN A 246 7.15 -16.72 -25.40
C ASN A 246 6.23 -15.95 -26.37
N GLN A 247 6.25 -16.31 -27.65
CA GLN A 247 5.33 -15.71 -28.63
C GLN A 247 3.87 -16.13 -28.39
N GLU A 248 3.62 -17.39 -28.05
CA GLU A 248 2.27 -17.89 -27.79
C GLU A 248 1.71 -17.30 -26.49
N LYS A 249 2.52 -17.21 -25.43
CA LYS A 249 2.17 -16.50 -24.20
C LYS A 249 1.77 -15.05 -24.47
N ARG A 250 2.54 -14.34 -25.31
CA ARG A 250 2.20 -12.96 -25.72
C ARG A 250 0.89 -12.90 -26.51
N LYS A 251 0.62 -13.86 -27.40
CA LYS A 251 -0.65 -13.95 -28.13
C LYS A 251 -1.83 -14.21 -27.20
N VAL A 252 -1.68 -15.06 -26.18
CA VAL A 252 -2.72 -15.31 -25.16
C VAL A 252 -2.98 -14.06 -24.33
N ARG A 253 -1.93 -13.43 -23.77
CA ARG A 253 -2.09 -12.17 -23.01
C ARG A 253 -2.71 -11.06 -23.86
N ARG A 254 -2.40 -11.02 -25.17
CA ARG A 254 -3.03 -10.09 -26.10
C ARG A 254 -4.52 -10.40 -26.28
N ARG A 255 -4.90 -11.67 -26.49
CA ARG A 255 -6.32 -12.10 -26.57
C ARG A 255 -7.07 -11.79 -25.28
N TRP A 256 -6.51 -12.10 -24.12
CA TRP A 256 -7.10 -11.74 -22.83
C TRP A 256 -7.27 -10.22 -22.69
N LYS A 257 -6.29 -9.44 -23.13
CA LYS A 257 -6.40 -7.97 -23.16
C LYS A 257 -7.43 -7.47 -24.17
N GLU A 258 -7.65 -8.17 -25.27
CA GLU A 258 -8.70 -7.84 -26.24
C GLU A 258 -10.09 -8.18 -25.71
N GLU A 259 -10.25 -9.34 -25.07
CA GLU A 259 -11.52 -9.86 -24.54
C GLU A 259 -11.95 -9.17 -23.23
N TRP A 260 -11.01 -8.96 -22.31
CA TRP A 260 -11.24 -8.42 -20.97
C TRP A 260 -10.66 -7.02 -20.77
N GLY A 261 -10.09 -6.44 -21.82
CA GLY A 261 -9.53 -5.09 -21.80
C GLY A 261 -8.23 -4.91 -21.00
N GLY A 262 -7.70 -5.98 -20.41
CA GLY A 262 -6.46 -5.96 -19.62
C GLY A 262 -6.56 -5.18 -18.32
N SER A 263 -7.77 -5.05 -17.77
CA SER A 263 -7.98 -4.49 -16.44
C SER A 263 -7.53 -5.52 -15.40
N PRO A 264 -6.66 -5.18 -14.42
CA PRO A 264 -6.33 -6.11 -13.33
C PRO A 264 -7.56 -6.32 -12.41
N VAL A 265 -7.61 -7.41 -11.64
CA VAL A 265 -8.81 -7.76 -10.83
C VAL A 265 -9.12 -6.65 -9.85
N ASP A 266 -8.06 -6.06 -9.30
CA ASP A 266 -8.16 -5.03 -8.29
C ASP A 266 -8.43 -3.62 -8.85
N ALA A 267 -8.64 -3.46 -10.16
CA ALA A 267 -9.07 -2.18 -10.74
C ALA A 267 -10.57 -1.88 -10.53
N ARG A 268 -11.24 -2.59 -9.61
CA ARG A 268 -12.65 -2.42 -9.27
C ARG A 268 -12.98 -0.97 -8.86
N TRP A 269 -12.06 -0.29 -8.21
CA TRP A 269 -12.28 1.08 -7.70
C TRP A 269 -11.70 2.16 -8.59
N ARG A 270 -10.99 1.78 -9.67
CA ARG A 270 -10.34 2.73 -10.56
C ARG A 270 -11.35 3.28 -11.56
N HIS A 271 -11.65 4.58 -11.49
CA HIS A 271 -12.51 5.24 -12.46
C HIS A 271 -11.95 6.59 -12.92
N GLY A 272 -12.14 6.92 -14.20
CA GLY A 272 -11.73 8.21 -14.77
C GLY A 272 -10.22 8.40 -14.92
N SER A 273 -9.77 9.66 -14.93
CA SER A 273 -8.35 10.01 -15.07
C SER A 273 -7.63 9.95 -13.72
N SER A 274 -6.30 9.79 -13.73
CA SER A 274 -5.49 9.78 -12.49
C SER A 274 -5.69 11.05 -11.63
N ARG A 275 -6.02 12.16 -12.27
CA ARG A 275 -6.39 13.41 -11.58
C ARG A 275 -7.70 13.29 -10.82
N HIS A 276 -8.72 12.63 -11.37
CA HIS A 276 -9.98 12.39 -10.66
C HIS A 276 -9.76 11.51 -9.43
N MET A 277 -8.93 10.47 -9.54
CA MET A 277 -8.55 9.63 -8.39
C MET A 277 -7.84 10.47 -7.32
N TRP A 278 -6.90 11.32 -7.73
CA TRP A 278 -6.22 12.23 -6.80
C TRP A 278 -7.17 13.21 -6.12
N GLU A 279 -8.07 13.84 -6.88
CA GLU A 279 -9.05 14.79 -6.34
C GLU A 279 -10.09 14.13 -5.44
N GLN A 280 -10.40 12.84 -5.65
CA GLN A 280 -11.25 12.06 -4.77
C GLN A 280 -10.61 11.82 -3.41
N GLU A 281 -9.32 11.46 -3.39
CA GLU A 281 -8.59 11.18 -2.15
C GLU A 281 -8.15 12.46 -1.42
N MET A 282 -7.51 13.39 -2.13
CA MET A 282 -6.89 14.58 -1.54
C MET A 282 -7.84 15.78 -1.51
N GLY A 283 -8.89 15.78 -2.34
CA GLY A 283 -9.78 16.91 -2.53
C GLY A 283 -9.41 17.79 -3.73
N LYS A 284 -10.35 18.66 -4.13
CA LYS A 284 -10.20 19.54 -5.31
C LYS A 284 -9.25 20.72 -5.11
N GLY A 285 -9.03 21.13 -3.86
CA GLY A 285 -8.25 22.31 -3.52
C GLY A 285 -6.97 21.95 -2.76
N TRP A 286 -5.92 22.74 -2.97
CA TRP A 286 -4.61 22.54 -2.30
C TRP A 286 -4.70 22.60 -0.76
N LEU A 287 -5.61 23.41 -0.20
CA LEU A 287 -5.87 23.44 1.24
C LEU A 287 -6.54 22.13 1.73
N GLY A 288 -7.34 21.50 0.87
CA GLY A 288 -7.93 20.18 1.15
C GLY A 288 -6.86 19.12 1.31
N TRP A 289 -5.80 19.20 0.50
CA TRP A 289 -4.69 18.24 0.52
C TRP A 289 -3.97 18.18 1.87
N ILE A 290 -4.00 19.29 2.63
CA ILE A 290 -3.34 19.40 3.94
C ILE A 290 -4.30 19.03 5.08
N CYS A 291 -5.60 19.30 4.93
CA CYS A 291 -6.49 19.38 6.09
C CYS A 291 -7.76 18.53 6.04
N ARG A 292 -8.25 18.06 4.87
CA ARG A 292 -9.57 17.41 4.82
C ARG A 292 -9.68 16.27 3.79
N PRO A 293 -9.93 15.01 4.22
CA PRO A 293 -10.48 14.00 3.32
C PRO A 293 -11.85 14.45 2.79
N LEU A 294 -12.11 14.24 1.50
CA LEU A 294 -13.41 14.56 0.88
C LEU A 294 -14.37 13.37 0.83
N GLY A 295 -13.91 12.16 1.15
CA GLY A 295 -14.70 10.92 1.08
C GLY A 295 -15.28 10.48 2.42
N ASP A 296 -16.42 9.80 2.38
CA ASP A 296 -17.03 9.13 3.53
C ASP A 296 -16.32 7.82 3.91
N GLY A 297 -15.38 7.35 3.08
CA GLY A 297 -14.64 6.11 3.26
C GLY A 297 -15.50 4.84 3.14
N LEU A 298 -16.79 4.99 2.81
CA LEU A 298 -17.77 3.91 2.73
C LEU A 298 -18.24 3.67 1.30
N HIS A 299 -18.47 4.75 0.54
CA HIS A 299 -19.04 4.67 -0.80
C HIS A 299 -17.98 4.99 -1.84
N PHE A 300 -17.39 3.94 -2.40
CA PHE A 300 -16.54 4.06 -3.58
C PHE A 300 -17.37 3.86 -4.83
N ARG A 301 -17.18 4.74 -5.81
CA ARG A 301 -17.79 4.56 -7.13
C ARG A 301 -17.14 3.32 -7.76
N SER A 302 -17.96 2.31 -8.05
CA SER A 302 -17.47 1.11 -8.74
C SER A 302 -17.07 1.44 -10.18
N ASN A 303 -16.01 0.81 -10.66
CA ASN A 303 -15.58 0.88 -12.05
C ASN A 303 -16.66 0.22 -12.93
N PRO A 304 -17.16 0.91 -13.97
CA PRO A 304 -18.21 0.39 -14.84
C PRO A 304 -17.84 -0.86 -15.63
N HIS A 305 -16.57 -1.27 -15.64
CA HIS A 305 -16.10 -2.50 -16.31
C HIS A 305 -16.33 -3.75 -15.45
N PHE A 306 -16.81 -3.59 -14.21
CA PHE A 306 -17.13 -4.67 -13.30
C PHE A 306 -18.64 -4.72 -13.10
N GLY A 307 -19.18 -5.94 -12.99
CA GLY A 307 -20.59 -6.14 -12.71
C GLY A 307 -20.95 -5.84 -11.24
N PRO A 308 -22.23 -5.93 -10.87
CA PRO A 308 -22.72 -5.61 -9.52
C PRO A 308 -22.08 -6.44 -8.40
N HIS A 309 -21.62 -7.66 -8.69
CA HIS A 309 -20.95 -8.55 -7.73
C HIS A 309 -19.42 -8.49 -7.87
N GLY A 310 -18.91 -7.58 -8.70
CA GLY A 310 -17.48 -7.41 -8.96
C GLY A 310 -16.88 -8.47 -9.87
N GLU A 311 -17.72 -9.17 -10.62
CA GLU A 311 -17.36 -10.00 -11.77
C GLU A 311 -16.76 -9.15 -12.89
N TRP A 312 -15.85 -9.75 -13.64
CA TRP A 312 -15.29 -9.11 -14.81
C TRP A 312 -16.33 -9.10 -15.92
N LEU A 313 -16.57 -7.94 -16.53
CA LEU A 313 -17.35 -7.87 -17.75
C LEU A 313 -16.43 -8.01 -18.95
N MET A 314 -16.88 -8.77 -19.97
CA MET A 314 -16.18 -8.79 -21.25
C MET A 314 -16.23 -7.40 -21.88
N LYS A 315 -15.21 -7.04 -22.65
CA LYS A 315 -15.07 -5.72 -23.30
C LYS A 315 -16.28 -5.35 -24.17
N LYS A 316 -16.97 -6.33 -24.74
CA LYS A 316 -18.20 -6.15 -25.53
C LYS A 316 -19.39 -5.66 -24.69
N ASP A 317 -19.40 -5.99 -23.41
CA ASP A 317 -20.46 -5.68 -22.44
C ASP A 317 -20.12 -4.43 -21.63
N TRP A 318 -18.94 -3.84 -21.85
CA TRP A 318 -18.58 -2.58 -21.23
C TRP A 318 -19.54 -1.48 -21.70
N PRO A 319 -19.99 -0.59 -20.80
CA PRO A 319 -20.81 0.53 -21.21
C PRO A 319 -20.03 1.37 -22.22
N ARG A 320 -20.58 1.48 -23.43
CA ARG A 320 -20.02 2.36 -24.47
C ARG A 320 -20.09 3.77 -23.93
N GLY A 321 -18.94 4.34 -23.59
CA GLY A 321 -18.84 5.63 -22.92
C GLY A 321 -19.67 6.72 -23.63
N LYS A 322 -20.37 7.53 -22.82
CA LYS A 322 -20.88 8.85 -23.21
C LYS A 322 -19.74 9.85 -23.34
#